data_AF-A0A1F8N6V8-F1
#
_entry.id   AF-A0A1F8N6V8-F1
#
_cell.length_a   1.000
_cell.length_b   1.000
_cell.length_c   1.000
_cell.angle_alpha   90.00
_cell.angle_beta   90.00
_cell.angle_gamma   90.00
#
_symmetry.space_group_name_H-M   'P 1'
#
loop_
_entity.id
_entity.type
_entity.pdbx_description
1 polymer ?
#
loop_
_entity_poly.entity_id
_entity_poly.type
_entity_poly.pdbx_seq_one_letter_code
_entity_poly.pdbx_strand_id
1 'polypeptide(L)'
;MAGVQDRELFSSILEEGERSALFSSQSKIVKDHYGGHWVHFFYLRVDGEIARVEIPQWVAQDESLLDLTHSLVLDQCRRGQGYPVALAEAHEQAVVTDADRESFWQLVESLLIGEHLPTPTSAKSFSKKTRWV
;
A
#
# COMPACT_ATOMS: atom_id res chain seq x y z
N MET A 1 19.71 -25.27 -1.00
CA MET A 1 19.24 -24.94 0.37
C MET A 1 18.26 -23.79 0.23
N ALA A 2 17.02 -23.94 0.70
CA ALA A 2 16.12 -22.80 0.78
C ALA A 2 16.71 -21.83 1.82
N GLY A 3 16.92 -20.57 1.45
CA GLY A 3 17.37 -19.55 2.38
C GLY A 3 16.30 -19.25 3.43
N VAL A 4 16.72 -18.74 4.59
CA VAL A 4 15.83 -18.24 5.65
C VAL A 4 15.27 -16.87 5.23
N GLN A 5 13.97 -16.63 5.41
CA GLN A 5 13.38 -15.32 5.14
C GLN A 5 13.62 -14.36 6.31
N ASP A 6 13.83 -13.08 6.04
CA ASP A 6 14.04 -12.07 7.09
C ASP A 6 12.89 -12.06 8.12
N ARG A 7 11.64 -12.25 7.68
CA ARG A 7 10.48 -12.35 8.59
C ARG A 7 10.62 -13.51 9.58
N GLU A 8 11.18 -14.64 9.16
CA GLU A 8 11.32 -15.84 10.01
C GLU A 8 12.45 -15.62 11.01
N LEU A 9 13.55 -15.03 10.55
CA LEU A 9 14.68 -14.66 11.39
C LEU A 9 14.23 -13.68 12.49
N PHE A 10 13.66 -12.54 12.13
CA PHE A 10 13.26 -11.52 13.11
C PHE A 10 12.06 -11.96 13.96
N SER A 11 11.23 -12.87 13.46
CA SER A 11 10.19 -13.52 14.26
C SER A 11 10.74 -14.43 15.37
N SER A 12 12.04 -14.74 15.40
CA SER A 12 12.66 -15.47 16.49
C SER A 12 13.48 -14.59 17.44
N ILE A 13 13.76 -13.34 17.04
CA ILE A 13 14.69 -12.44 17.72
C ILE A 13 13.95 -11.29 18.42
N LEU A 14 12.94 -10.71 17.77
CA LEU A 14 12.24 -9.52 18.27
C LEU A 14 11.04 -9.89 19.15
N GLU A 15 10.94 -9.23 20.30
CA GLU A 15 9.74 -9.23 21.13
C GLU A 15 8.66 -8.27 20.58
N GLU A 16 7.44 -8.39 21.09
CA GLU A 16 6.29 -7.60 20.61
C GLU A 16 6.50 -6.10 20.79
N GLY A 17 6.42 -5.34 19.69
CA GLY A 17 6.68 -3.90 19.65
C GLY A 17 8.15 -3.50 19.51
N GLU A 18 9.09 -4.44 19.48
CA GLU A 18 10.51 -4.14 19.27
C GLU A 18 10.85 -3.94 17.79
N ARG A 19 11.85 -3.09 17.55
CA ARG A 19 12.46 -2.91 16.22
C ARG A 19 13.88 -3.46 16.18
N SER A 20 14.27 -3.95 15.02
CA SER A 20 15.67 -4.30 14.73
C SER A 20 16.54 -3.06 14.52
N ALA A 21 17.84 -3.30 14.31
CA ALA A 21 18.77 -2.28 13.88
C ALA A 21 18.37 -1.66 12.52
N LEU A 22 18.92 -0.48 12.23
CA LEU A 22 18.75 0.14 10.92
C LEU A 22 19.61 -0.53 9.86
N PHE A 23 19.00 -0.77 8.71
CA PHE A 23 19.65 -1.26 7.50
C PHE A 23 19.55 -0.21 6.40
N SER A 24 20.45 -0.28 5.44
CA SER A 24 20.44 0.57 4.24
C SER A 24 20.06 -0.27 3.01
N SER A 25 19.20 0.28 2.15
CA SER A 25 18.85 -0.36 0.88
C SER A 25 20.08 -0.43 -0.02
N GLN A 26 20.37 -1.62 -0.57
CA GLN A 26 21.49 -1.82 -1.51
C GLN A 26 21.07 -1.64 -2.99
N SER A 27 19.83 -1.21 -3.25
CA SER A 27 19.34 -1.03 -4.60
C SER A 27 20.17 0.02 -5.35
N LYS A 28 20.73 -0.37 -6.51
CA LYS A 28 21.46 0.56 -7.39
C LYS A 28 20.62 1.77 -7.79
N ILE A 29 19.31 1.61 -7.96
CA ILE A 29 18.41 2.70 -8.32
C ILE A 29 18.38 3.76 -7.21
N VAL A 30 18.33 3.34 -5.94
CA VAL A 30 18.37 4.25 -4.78
C VAL A 30 19.73 4.95 -4.73
N LYS A 31 20.81 4.21 -4.95
CA LYS A 31 22.17 4.76 -4.95
C LYS A 31 22.40 5.80 -6.07
N ASP A 32 21.91 5.52 -7.27
CA ASP A 32 22.25 6.26 -8.47
C ASP A 32 21.29 7.44 -8.74
N HIS A 33 20.04 7.37 -8.27
CA HIS A 33 19.01 8.38 -8.59
C HIS A 33 18.48 9.16 -7.39
N TYR A 34 18.58 8.65 -6.16
CA TYR A 34 17.90 9.28 -5.01
C TYR A 34 18.81 10.17 -4.16
N GLY A 35 20.14 10.14 -4.35
CA GLY A 35 21.06 11.07 -3.66
C GLY A 35 20.87 11.08 -2.14
N GLY A 36 20.53 12.25 -1.57
CA GLY A 36 20.23 12.42 -0.13
C GLY A 36 18.93 11.78 0.36
N HIS A 37 18.14 11.16 -0.54
CA HIS A 37 16.93 10.40 -0.22
C HIS A 37 17.23 8.90 -0.10
N TRP A 38 18.41 8.53 0.39
CA TRP A 38 18.76 7.12 0.56
C TRP A 38 17.75 6.44 1.48
N VAL A 39 17.21 5.31 1.04
CA VAL A 39 16.20 4.55 1.80
C VAL A 39 16.89 3.65 2.82
N HIS A 40 16.55 3.88 4.08
CA HIS A 40 16.89 3.01 5.20
C HIS A 40 15.63 2.24 5.61
N PHE A 41 15.81 1.14 6.33
CA PHE A 41 14.69 0.36 6.83
C PHE A 41 15.03 -0.34 8.13
N PHE A 42 14.00 -0.69 8.88
CA PHE A 42 14.08 -1.61 10.01
C PHE A 42 12.91 -2.58 9.98
N TYR A 43 13.05 -3.69 10.71
CA TYR A 43 11.97 -4.63 10.94
C TYR A 43 11.32 -4.34 12.29
N LEU A 44 10.00 -4.34 12.34
CA LEU A 44 9.20 -4.11 13.54
C LEU A 44 8.32 -5.34 13.78
N ARG A 45 8.34 -5.86 15.01
CA ARG A 45 7.36 -6.85 15.44
C ARG A 45 6.04 -6.15 15.79
N VAL A 46 4.97 -6.59 15.13
CA VAL A 46 3.59 -6.15 15.38
C VAL A 46 2.68 -7.37 15.44
N ASP A 47 1.83 -7.48 16.46
CA ASP A 47 0.80 -8.51 16.70
C ASP A 47 0.88 -9.76 15.79
N GLY A 48 1.94 -10.55 15.95
CA GLY A 48 2.12 -11.84 15.25
C GLY A 48 2.75 -11.78 13.84
N GLU A 49 3.11 -10.61 13.35
CA GLU A 49 3.75 -10.36 12.06
C GLU A 49 5.07 -9.56 12.22
N ILE A 50 5.93 -9.62 11.19
CA ILE A 50 7.13 -8.79 11.07
C ILE A 50 6.91 -7.82 9.91
N ALA A 51 6.72 -6.55 10.24
CA ALA A 51 6.59 -5.47 9.27
C ALA A 51 7.97 -4.91 8.90
N ARG A 52 8.15 -4.55 7.63
CA ARG A 52 9.32 -3.78 7.16
C ARG A 52 8.92 -2.33 6.99
N VAL A 53 9.53 -1.45 7.79
CA VAL A 53 9.30 -0.01 7.72
C VAL A 53 10.46 0.64 7.00
N GLU A 54 10.18 1.30 5.88
CA GLU A 54 11.17 2.05 5.11
C GLU A 54 11.07 3.54 5.41
N ILE A 55 12.22 4.17 5.62
CA ILE A 55 12.34 5.57 6.01
C ILE A 55 13.45 6.25 5.21
N PRO A 56 13.36 7.56 4.97
CA PRO A 56 14.43 8.29 4.32
C PRO A 56 15.62 8.48 5.28
N GLN A 57 16.81 8.69 4.72
CA GLN A 57 18.07 8.83 5.46
C GLN A 57 18.03 9.88 6.58
N TRP A 58 17.39 11.02 6.36
CA TRP A 58 17.32 12.09 7.37
C TRP A 58 16.50 11.69 8.61
N VAL A 59 15.50 10.79 8.47
CA VAL A 59 14.82 10.18 9.62
C VAL A 59 15.76 9.17 10.29
N ALA A 60 16.47 8.37 9.52
CA ALA A 60 17.38 7.35 10.06
C ALA A 60 18.57 7.95 10.85
N GLN A 61 18.95 9.20 10.56
CA GLN A 61 20.04 9.91 11.21
C GLN A 61 19.62 10.71 12.45
N ASP A 62 18.32 10.93 12.66
CA ASP A 62 17.77 11.65 13.79
C ASP A 62 17.00 10.68 14.68
N GLU A 63 17.56 10.39 15.86
CA GLU A 63 16.98 9.44 16.82
C GLU A 63 15.57 9.83 17.25
N SER A 64 15.28 11.12 17.38
CA SER A 64 13.95 11.61 17.79
C SER A 64 12.89 11.34 16.72
N LEU A 65 13.24 11.57 15.44
CA LEU A 65 12.33 11.30 14.32
C LEU A 65 12.14 9.80 14.10
N LEU A 66 13.20 9.02 14.31
CA LEU A 66 13.17 7.57 14.21
C LEU A 66 12.27 6.94 15.28
N ASP A 67 12.41 7.36 16.53
CA ASP A 67 11.59 6.87 17.64
C ASP A 67 10.14 7.31 17.52
N LEU A 68 9.90 8.52 17.02
CA LEU A 68 8.56 9.00 16.70
C LEU A 68 7.93 8.13 15.61
N THR A 69 8.67 7.83 14.54
CA THR A 69 8.19 6.99 13.43
C THR A 69 7.84 5.59 13.92
N HIS A 70 8.72 4.96 14.71
CA HIS A 70 8.45 3.68 15.37
C HIS A 70 7.15 3.74 16.15
N SER A 71 7.06 4.69 17.09
CA SER A 71 5.94 4.80 18.02
C SER A 71 4.60 4.98 17.30
N LEU A 72 4.57 5.83 16.27
CA LEU A 72 3.36 6.07 15.48
C LEU A 72 2.93 4.84 14.67
N VAL A 73 3.87 4.14 14.02
CA VAL A 73 3.55 2.91 13.27
C VAL A 73 3.02 1.84 14.23
N LEU A 74 3.67 1.66 15.39
CA LEU A 74 3.24 0.69 16.39
C LEU A 74 1.85 1.02 16.97
N ASP A 75 1.54 2.29 17.24
CA ASP A 75 0.21 2.73 17.66
C ASP A 75 -0.86 2.39 16.61
N GLN A 76 -0.59 2.71 15.34
CA GLN A 76 -1.51 2.40 14.25
C GLN A 76 -1.77 0.90 14.11
N CYS A 77 -0.74 0.07 14.22
CA CYS A 77 -0.90 -1.39 14.17
C CYS A 77 -1.72 -1.91 15.35
N ARG A 78 -1.45 -1.44 16.58
CA ARG A 78 -2.23 -1.84 17.77
C ARG A 78 -3.70 -1.50 17.65
N ARG A 79 -4.02 -0.35 17.03
CA ARG A 79 -5.41 0.08 16.79
C ARG A 79 -6.10 -0.73 15.69
N GLY A 80 -5.35 -1.26 14.74
CA GLY A 80 -5.85 -2.04 13.60
C GLY A 80 -5.55 -3.53 13.68
N GLN A 81 -5.37 -4.09 14.89
CA GLN A 81 -5.14 -5.52 15.13
C GLN A 81 -3.94 -6.09 14.34
N GLY A 82 -2.79 -5.41 14.42
CA GLY A 82 -1.54 -5.81 13.76
C GLY A 82 -1.28 -5.12 12.41
N TYR A 83 -2.28 -4.44 11.84
CA TYR A 83 -2.11 -3.69 10.58
C TYR A 83 -2.46 -2.20 10.76
N PRO A 84 -1.71 -1.26 10.16
CA PRO A 84 -2.00 0.16 10.33
C PRO A 84 -3.40 0.53 9.82
N VAL A 85 -4.23 1.11 10.70
CA VAL A 85 -5.61 1.53 10.36
C VAL A 85 -5.64 2.43 9.12
N ALA A 86 -4.73 3.40 9.03
CA ALA A 86 -4.65 4.30 7.88
C ALA A 86 -4.42 3.56 6.54
N LEU A 87 -3.64 2.47 6.55
CA LEU A 87 -3.42 1.66 5.35
C LEU A 87 -4.63 0.78 5.04
N ALA A 88 -5.33 0.28 6.06
CA ALA A 88 -6.57 -0.48 5.87
C ALA A 88 -7.65 0.41 5.23
N GLU A 89 -7.87 1.61 5.78
CA GLU A 89 -8.83 2.57 5.22
C GLU A 89 -8.45 2.98 3.78
N ALA A 90 -7.17 3.26 3.52
CA ALA A 90 -6.71 3.59 2.17
C ALA A 90 -6.94 2.44 1.19
N HIS A 91 -6.75 1.18 1.62
CA HIS A 91 -7.06 0.01 0.80
C HIS A 91 -8.55 -0.05 0.47
N GLU A 92 -9.43 0.09 1.46
CA GLU A 92 -10.88 0.08 1.28
C GLU A 92 -11.35 1.20 0.33
N GLN A 93 -10.83 2.41 0.49
CA GLN A 93 -11.19 3.56 -0.36
C GLN A 93 -10.66 3.44 -1.79
N ALA A 94 -9.56 2.72 -2.01
CA ALA A 94 -9.01 2.51 -3.34
C ALA A 94 -9.71 1.38 -4.12
N VAL A 95 -10.62 0.62 -3.50
CA VAL A 95 -11.36 -0.45 -4.18
C VAL A 95 -12.33 0.16 -5.19
N VAL A 96 -12.09 -0.09 -6.47
CA VAL A 96 -13.03 0.24 -7.55
C VAL A 96 -14.03 -0.91 -7.71
N THR A 97 -15.24 -0.70 -7.23
CA THR A 97 -16.31 -1.71 -7.27
C THR A 97 -16.91 -1.84 -8.67
N ASP A 98 -17.68 -2.92 -8.91
CA ASP A 98 -18.40 -3.08 -10.18
C ASP A 98 -19.45 -1.98 -10.39
N ALA A 99 -20.10 -1.50 -9.32
CA ALA A 99 -21.05 -0.39 -9.38
C ALA A 99 -20.36 0.93 -9.77
N ASP A 100 -19.15 1.19 -9.28
CA ASP A 100 -18.34 2.35 -9.67
C ASP A 100 -17.98 2.28 -11.16
N ARG A 101 -17.61 1.09 -11.64
CA ARG A 101 -17.31 0.87 -13.07
C ARG A 101 -18.54 1.10 -13.93
N GLU A 102 -19.70 0.58 -13.55
CA GLU A 102 -20.95 0.81 -14.28
C GLU A 102 -21.32 2.30 -14.31
N SER A 103 -21.22 2.99 -13.17
CA SER A 103 -21.50 4.42 -13.06
C SER A 103 -20.55 5.26 -13.93
N PHE A 104 -19.25 4.92 -13.93
CA PHE A 104 -18.28 5.55 -14.81
C PHE A 104 -18.67 5.41 -16.28
N TRP A 105 -19.04 4.21 -16.72
CA TRP A 105 -19.45 3.99 -18.10
C TRP A 105 -20.74 4.70 -18.47
N GLN A 106 -21.71 4.79 -17.55
CA GLN A 106 -22.93 5.58 -17.76
C GLN A 106 -22.64 7.08 -17.92
N LEU A 107 -21.70 7.62 -17.13
CA LEU A 107 -21.26 9.02 -17.26
C LEU A 107 -20.56 9.25 -18.61
N VAL A 108 -19.65 8.37 -19.01
CA VAL A 108 -18.98 8.45 -20.31
C VAL A 108 -20.00 8.39 -21.45
N GLU A 109 -20.96 7.45 -21.39
CA GLU A 109 -22.02 7.33 -22.39
C GLU A 109 -22.87 8.61 -22.47
N SER A 110 -23.25 9.18 -21.33
CA SER A 110 -24.04 10.41 -21.26
C SER A 110 -23.29 11.62 -21.84
N LEU A 111 -21.99 11.74 -21.58
CA LEU A 111 -21.14 12.80 -22.14
C LEU A 111 -20.99 12.67 -23.66
N LEU A 112 -20.78 11.45 -24.16
CA LEU A 112 -20.69 11.19 -25.60
C LEU A 112 -22.00 11.52 -26.32
N ILE A 113 -23.14 11.16 -25.74
CA ILE A 113 -24.47 11.52 -26.27
C ILE A 113 -24.65 13.04 -26.30
N GLY A 114 -24.26 13.74 -25.23
CA GLY A 114 -24.33 15.21 -25.17
C GLY A 114 -23.50 15.89 -26.27
N GLU A 115 -22.32 15.35 -26.57
CA GLU A 115 -21.42 15.85 -27.63
C GLU A 115 -21.74 15.26 -29.03
N HIS A 116 -22.86 14.54 -29.18
CA HIS A 116 -23.28 13.90 -30.44
C HIS A 116 -22.24 12.93 -31.04
N LEU A 117 -21.42 12.33 -30.18
CA LEU A 117 -20.40 11.35 -30.56
C LEU A 117 -20.97 9.93 -30.51
N PRO A 118 -20.52 9.03 -31.41
CA PRO A 118 -20.96 7.64 -31.41
C PRO A 118 -20.55 6.93 -30.11
N THR A 119 -21.49 6.25 -29.45
CA THR A 119 -21.23 5.51 -28.22
C THR A 119 -20.70 4.11 -28.53
N PRO A 120 -19.61 3.65 -27.90
CA PRO A 120 -19.08 2.31 -28.11
C PRO A 120 -19.84 1.31 -27.24
N THR A 121 -21.15 1.15 -27.42
CA THR A 121 -21.89 0.05 -26.78
C THR A 121 -21.73 -1.21 -27.61
N SER A 122 -21.06 -2.23 -27.03
CA SER A 122 -20.96 -3.54 -27.66
C SER A 122 -22.34 -4.17 -27.82
N ALA A 123 -22.61 -4.80 -28.97
CA ALA A 123 -23.86 -5.51 -29.26
C ALA A 123 -24.24 -6.55 -28.19
N LYS A 124 -23.24 -7.08 -27.43
CA LYS A 124 -23.47 -7.96 -26.28
C LYS A 124 -24.08 -7.26 -25.06
N SER A 125 -23.68 -6.02 -24.77
CA SER A 125 -24.28 -5.24 -23.67
C SER A 125 -25.69 -4.76 -24.02
N PHE A 126 -25.93 -4.43 -25.29
CA PHE A 126 -27.26 -4.10 -25.78
C PHE A 126 -28.23 -5.29 -25.65
N SER A 127 -27.79 -6.49 -26.08
CA SER A 127 -28.58 -7.73 -25.98
C SER A 127 -28.95 -8.13 -24.54
N LYS A 128 -28.14 -7.75 -23.54
CA LYS A 128 -28.46 -8.00 -22.12
C LYS A 128 -29.47 -6.98 -21.55
N LYS A 129 -29.47 -5.74 -22.04
CA LYS A 129 -30.46 -4.70 -21.67
C LYS A 129 -31.80 -4.93 -22.36
N THR A 130 -31.82 -5.37 -23.62
CA THR A 130 -33.04 -5.79 -24.33
C THR A 130 -33.34 -7.27 -24.07
N ARG A 131 -33.69 -7.62 -22.82
CA ARG A 131 -34.24 -8.94 -22.54
C ARG A 131 -35.76 -8.87 -22.75
N TRP A 132 -36.21 -9.36 -23.91
CA TRP A 132 -37.60 -9.51 -24.37
C TRP A 132 -38.35 -8.21 -24.76
N VAL A 133 -38.39 -7.96 -26.07
CA VAL A 133 -39.65 -7.62 -26.76
C VAL A 133 -40.04 -8.86 -27.56
#